data_AF-A0A9E3W5P2-F1
#
_entry.id   AF-A0A9E3W5P2-F1
#
_cell.length_a   1.000
_cell.length_b   1.000
_cell.length_c   1.000
_cell.angle_alpha   90.00
_cell.angle_beta   90.00
_cell.angle_gamma   90.00
#
_symmetry.space_group_name_H-M   'P 1'
#
loop_
_entity.id
_entity.type
_entity.pdbx_description
1 polymer ?
#
loop_
_entity_poly.entity_id
_entity_poly.type
_entity_poly.pdbx_seq_one_letter_code
_entity_poly.pdbx_strand_id
1 'polypeptide(L)'
;MMPDGLKWIAWAALFIVLTGCQPPPPTPVSSLWGSIATLAEAEQSQAPALWVQPDGVLTAAWIGSDSSGVHQDARVVSGPLLGNSRTLPLPPVHPLMQTLLPGPGDLLHLLWLDADENGEQRLYAALLSADLQIERGPTLISDRETLRYTANVVGDGSLMIIWSGGPLAEPALY
;
A
#
# COMPACT_ATOMS: atom_id res chain seq x y z
N MET A 1 67.75 40.99 -7.44
CA MET A 1 67.82 40.07 -6.28
C MET A 1 66.43 39.98 -5.69
N MET A 2 65.68 38.91 -5.99
CA MET A 2 64.31 38.71 -5.50
C MET A 2 64.39 38.16 -4.06
N PRO A 3 63.65 38.71 -3.08
CA PRO A 3 63.71 38.25 -1.69
C PRO A 3 63.22 36.79 -1.59
N ASP A 4 63.96 35.94 -0.87
CA ASP A 4 63.75 34.49 -0.84
C ASP A 4 62.37 34.07 -0.31
N GLY A 5 61.67 34.93 0.43
CA GLY A 5 60.29 34.69 0.89
C GLY A 5 59.22 34.68 -0.22
N LEU A 6 59.46 35.40 -1.33
CA LEU A 6 58.47 35.50 -2.42
C LEU A 6 58.40 34.21 -3.26
N LYS A 7 59.50 33.43 -3.30
CA LYS A 7 59.55 32.13 -3.98
C LYS A 7 58.71 31.09 -3.24
N TRP A 8 58.75 31.07 -1.91
CA TRP A 8 57.96 30.13 -1.10
C TRP A 8 56.45 30.35 -1.23
N ILE A 9 56.00 31.61 -1.30
CA ILE A 9 54.60 31.96 -1.51
C ILE A 9 54.13 31.52 -2.91
N ALA A 10 54.97 31.71 -3.94
CA ALA A 10 54.65 31.29 -5.31
C ALA A 10 54.53 29.76 -5.45
N TRP A 11 55.39 28.99 -4.77
CA TRP A 11 55.30 27.53 -4.76
C TRP A 11 54.08 27.01 -3.97
N ALA A 12 53.76 27.62 -2.83
CA ALA A 12 52.57 27.26 -2.06
C ALA A 12 51.26 27.55 -2.83
N ALA A 13 51.20 28.67 -3.55
CA ALA A 13 50.05 29.01 -4.39
C ALA A 13 49.88 28.03 -5.57
N LEU A 14 50.98 27.55 -6.15
CA LEU A 14 50.95 26.57 -7.25
C LEU A 14 50.41 25.21 -6.79
N PHE A 15 50.72 24.77 -5.57
CA PHE A 15 50.19 23.52 -5.00
C PHE A 15 48.70 23.59 -4.66
N ILE A 16 48.18 24.76 -4.26
CA ILE A 16 46.75 24.96 -3.95
C ILE A 16 45.89 24.93 -5.24
N VAL A 17 46.41 25.41 -6.37
CA VAL A 17 45.67 25.40 -7.65
C VAL A 17 45.58 23.99 -8.26
N LEU A 18 46.52 23.10 -7.94
CA LEU A 18 46.56 21.74 -8.49
C LEU A 18 45.71 20.70 -7.74
N THR A 19 45.24 20.99 -6.53
CA THR A 19 44.44 20.03 -5.72
C THR A 19 42.93 20.21 -5.85
N GLY A 20 42.43 21.11 -6.71
CA GLY A 20 41.02 21.49 -6.78
C GLY A 20 40.12 20.70 -7.74
N CYS A 21 40.64 19.83 -8.60
CA CYS A 21 39.81 19.10 -9.57
C CYS A 21 39.30 17.78 -8.99
N GLN A 22 38.37 17.84 -8.05
CA GLN A 22 37.53 16.68 -7.76
C GLN A 22 36.54 16.54 -8.94
N PRO A 23 36.50 15.38 -9.65
CA PRO A 23 35.49 15.17 -10.67
C PRO A 23 34.11 15.36 -10.05
N PRO A 24 33.16 16.00 -10.77
CA PRO A 24 31.81 16.15 -10.26
C PRO A 24 31.28 14.76 -9.88
N PRO A 25 30.59 14.63 -8.73
CA PRO A 25 29.99 13.36 -8.37
C PRO A 25 29.13 12.88 -9.54
N PRO A 26 29.15 11.57 -9.86
CA PRO A 26 28.33 11.04 -10.94
C PRO A 26 26.89 11.44 -10.70
N THR A 27 26.23 12.01 -11.71
CA THR A 27 24.81 12.32 -11.62
C THR A 27 24.08 11.00 -11.35
N PRO A 28 23.31 10.90 -10.25
CA PRO A 28 22.57 9.69 -9.97
C PRO A 28 21.67 9.40 -11.17
N VAL A 29 21.76 8.19 -11.72
CA VAL A 29 20.90 7.77 -12.81
C VAL A 29 19.48 7.77 -12.27
N SER A 30 18.65 8.69 -12.75
CA SER A 30 17.23 8.71 -12.41
C SER A 30 16.61 7.39 -12.88
N SER A 31 15.94 6.68 -11.98
CA SER A 31 15.22 5.46 -12.34
C SER A 31 14.12 5.78 -13.34
N LEU A 32 13.97 4.96 -14.39
CA LEU A 32 12.82 5.05 -15.30
C LEU A 32 11.47 4.79 -14.58
N TRP A 33 11.52 4.18 -13.40
CA TRP A 33 10.36 3.95 -12.53
C TRP A 33 10.02 5.16 -11.65
N GLY A 34 10.83 6.23 -11.70
CA GLY A 34 10.72 7.35 -10.78
C GLY A 34 11.11 6.99 -9.34
N SER A 35 10.54 7.69 -8.37
CA SER A 35 10.75 7.43 -6.94
C SER A 35 9.94 6.23 -6.47
N ILE A 36 10.59 5.26 -5.82
CA ILE A 36 9.93 4.13 -5.17
C ILE A 36 9.69 4.49 -3.70
N ALA A 37 8.46 4.34 -3.23
CA ALA A 37 8.09 4.54 -1.83
C ALA A 37 7.47 3.26 -1.27
N THR A 38 7.98 2.81 -0.12
CA THR A 38 7.37 1.70 0.63
C THR A 38 6.27 2.26 1.53
N LEU A 39 5.04 1.78 1.35
CA LEU A 39 3.89 2.23 2.13
C LEU A 39 3.72 1.43 3.42
N ALA A 40 3.92 0.12 3.35
CA ALA A 40 3.78 -0.83 4.43
C ALA A 40 4.52 -2.14 4.11
N GLU A 41 4.71 -2.97 5.14
CA GLU A 41 5.13 -4.36 5.04
C GLU A 41 4.01 -5.23 5.61
N ALA A 42 3.65 -6.30 4.91
CA ALA A 42 2.57 -7.21 5.30
C ALA A 42 3.10 -8.64 5.29
N GLU A 43 2.70 -9.44 6.28
CA GLU A 43 3.22 -10.80 6.46
C GLU A 43 2.52 -11.84 5.58
N GLN A 44 1.41 -11.46 4.91
CA GLN A 44 0.62 -12.36 4.08
C GLN A 44 0.92 -12.28 2.59
N SER A 45 0.78 -13.43 1.91
CA SER A 45 1.10 -13.62 0.48
C SER A 45 0.04 -13.09 -0.49
N GLN A 46 -1.18 -12.78 -0.04
CA GLN A 46 -2.25 -12.24 -0.89
C GLN A 46 -2.62 -10.80 -0.53
N ALA A 47 -1.92 -9.92 -1.27
CA ALA A 47 -2.25 -8.56 -1.71
C ALA A 47 -2.63 -7.54 -0.62
N PRO A 48 -1.68 -6.71 -0.18
CA PRO A 48 -2.02 -5.31 0.10
C PRO A 48 -2.86 -4.73 -1.05
N ALA A 49 -3.88 -3.94 -0.70
CA ALA A 49 -4.78 -3.28 -1.63
C ALA A 49 -4.41 -1.79 -1.76
N LEU A 50 -4.51 -1.26 -2.97
CA LEU A 50 -4.33 0.16 -3.26
C LEU A 50 -5.54 0.68 -4.04
N TRP A 51 -5.97 1.89 -3.72
CA TRP A 51 -6.92 2.65 -4.52
C TRP A 51 -6.43 4.09 -4.66
N VAL A 52 -6.47 4.61 -5.89
CA VAL A 52 -6.15 6.02 -6.17
C VAL A 52 -7.44 6.75 -6.48
N GLN A 53 -7.76 7.73 -5.65
CA GLN A 53 -8.92 8.59 -5.80
C GLN A 53 -8.72 9.55 -6.99
N PRO A 54 -9.80 10.09 -7.60
CA PRO A 54 -9.70 10.98 -8.75
C PRO A 54 -8.88 12.26 -8.50
N ASP A 55 -8.81 12.71 -7.25
CA ASP A 55 -8.02 13.87 -6.82
C ASP A 55 -6.52 13.56 -6.60
N GLY A 56 -6.12 12.30 -6.80
CA GLY A 56 -4.76 11.82 -6.63
C GLY A 56 -4.42 11.34 -5.21
N VAL A 57 -5.36 11.38 -4.27
CA VAL A 57 -5.17 10.79 -2.94
C VAL A 57 -5.16 9.27 -3.07
N LEU A 58 -4.17 8.62 -2.47
CA LEU A 58 -4.07 7.16 -2.46
C LEU A 58 -4.53 6.63 -1.09
N THR A 59 -5.32 5.57 -1.11
CA THR A 59 -5.60 4.75 0.07
C THR A 59 -4.95 3.39 -0.11
N ALA A 60 -4.19 2.97 0.90
CA ALA A 60 -3.63 1.63 1.00
C ALA A 60 -4.31 0.88 2.16
N ALA A 61 -4.53 -0.42 1.98
CA ALA A 61 -4.93 -1.33 3.05
C ALA A 61 -4.08 -2.60 2.99
N TRP A 62 -3.77 -3.17 4.15
CA TRP A 62 -2.99 -4.41 4.26
C TRP A 62 -3.34 -5.16 5.54
N ILE A 63 -2.82 -6.39 5.66
CA ILE A 63 -2.93 -7.20 6.87
C ILE A 63 -1.65 -7.04 7.69
N GLY A 64 -1.80 -6.54 8.90
CA GLY A 64 -0.77 -6.47 9.93
C GLY A 64 -0.83 -7.68 10.87
N SER A 65 0.30 -8.00 11.47
CA SER A 65 0.39 -8.95 12.59
C SER A 65 1.39 -8.44 13.61
N ASP A 66 0.99 -8.40 14.88
CA ASP A 66 1.87 -8.04 15.98
C ASP A 66 1.46 -8.77 17.28
N SER A 67 1.96 -8.31 18.43
CA SER A 67 1.62 -8.89 19.74
C SER A 67 0.12 -8.85 20.10
N SER A 68 -0.67 -8.00 19.44
CA SER A 68 -2.13 -7.91 19.61
C SER A 68 -2.90 -8.87 18.70
N GLY A 69 -2.21 -9.51 17.74
CA GLY A 69 -2.78 -10.47 16.81
C GLY A 69 -2.80 -9.97 15.38
N VAL A 70 -3.61 -10.64 14.55
CA VAL A 70 -3.84 -10.26 13.15
C VAL A 70 -4.83 -9.10 13.11
N HIS A 71 -4.55 -8.09 12.29
CA HIS A 71 -5.36 -6.90 12.17
C HIS A 71 -5.35 -6.35 10.75
N GLN A 72 -6.36 -5.57 10.38
CA GLN A 72 -6.40 -4.87 9.11
C GLN A 72 -5.93 -3.44 9.32
N ASP A 73 -4.92 -3.00 8.58
CA ASP A 73 -4.42 -1.65 8.61
C ASP A 73 -4.77 -0.92 7.32
N ALA A 74 -4.87 0.40 7.42
CA ALA A 74 -4.99 1.28 6.27
C ALA A 74 -4.25 2.60 6.47
N ARG A 75 -3.94 3.25 5.37
CA ARG A 75 -3.31 4.57 5.35
C ARG A 75 -3.76 5.37 4.14
N VAL A 76 -3.93 6.66 4.35
CA VAL A 76 -4.11 7.66 3.28
C VAL A 76 -2.77 8.32 2.97
N VAL A 77 -2.49 8.52 1.69
CA VAL A 77 -1.29 9.18 1.17
C VAL A 77 -1.74 10.34 0.28
N SER A 78 -1.30 11.54 0.63
CA SER A 78 -1.62 12.77 -0.11
C SER A 78 -0.33 13.47 -0.53
N GLY A 79 0.01 13.36 -1.82
CA GLY A 79 1.28 13.87 -2.35
C GLY A 79 2.50 13.17 -1.73
N PRO A 80 3.55 13.89 -1.31
CA PRO A 80 4.74 13.28 -0.72
C PRO A 80 4.55 12.85 0.74
N LEU A 81 3.40 13.16 1.34
CA LEU A 81 3.13 12.91 2.75
C LEU A 81 2.46 11.55 2.94
N LEU A 82 3.15 10.65 3.62
CA LEU A 82 2.56 9.42 4.16
C LEU A 82 1.75 9.80 5.40
N GLY A 83 0.43 9.55 5.39
CA GLY A 83 -0.39 9.66 6.59
C GLY A 83 0.02 8.62 7.64
N ASN A 84 -0.56 8.70 8.84
CA ASN A 84 -0.35 7.66 9.85
C ASN A 84 -1.00 6.34 9.41
N SER A 85 -0.40 5.21 9.79
CA SER A 85 -1.12 3.94 9.72
C SER A 85 -2.26 3.96 10.72
N ARG A 86 -3.39 3.36 10.35
CA ARG A 86 -4.55 3.19 11.21
C ARG A 86 -5.00 1.74 11.16
N THR A 87 -5.03 1.10 12.32
CA THR A 87 -5.68 -0.19 12.47
C THR A 87 -7.20 -0.02 12.43
N LEU A 88 -7.84 -0.71 11.50
CA LEU A 88 -9.27 -0.72 11.32
C LEU A 88 -9.93 -1.61 12.38
N PRO A 89 -11.04 -1.19 13.00
CA PRO A 89 -11.77 -1.99 13.99
C PRO A 89 -12.62 -3.09 13.32
N LEU A 90 -12.00 -3.87 12.42
CA LEU A 90 -12.57 -5.01 11.72
C LEU A 90 -11.89 -6.26 12.26
N PRO A 91 -12.55 -7.10 13.08
CA PRO A 91 -11.90 -8.24 13.74
C PRO A 91 -11.61 -9.34 12.73
N PRO A 92 -10.35 -9.55 12.32
CA PRO A 92 -10.05 -10.57 11.33
C PRO A 92 -9.61 -11.87 12.00
N VAL A 93 -9.78 -13.00 11.32
CA VAL A 93 -9.31 -14.31 11.81
C VAL A 93 -8.13 -14.78 10.97
N HIS A 94 -8.38 -14.97 9.68
CA HIS A 94 -7.43 -15.33 8.64
C HIS A 94 -7.75 -14.55 7.36
N PRO A 95 -7.64 -13.20 7.41
CA PRO A 95 -8.03 -12.35 6.29
C PRO A 95 -7.09 -12.63 5.11
N LEU A 96 -7.55 -12.49 3.87
CA LEU A 96 -6.73 -12.57 2.66
C LEU A 96 -7.44 -11.94 1.46
N MET A 97 -6.69 -11.70 0.38
CA MET A 97 -7.23 -11.18 -0.88
C MET A 97 -7.99 -9.87 -0.65
N GLN A 98 -7.35 -8.86 -0.03
CA GLN A 98 -7.96 -7.56 0.15
C GLN A 98 -8.11 -6.83 -1.19
N THR A 99 -9.26 -6.17 -1.39
CA THR A 99 -9.51 -5.29 -2.54
C THR A 99 -10.14 -3.98 -2.05
N LEU A 100 -9.63 -2.84 -2.56
CA LEU A 100 -10.23 -1.52 -2.37
C LEU A 100 -10.91 -1.07 -3.66
N LEU A 101 -12.14 -0.57 -3.54
CA LEU A 101 -12.94 -0.06 -4.65
C LEU A 101 -13.64 1.25 -4.26
N PRO A 102 -13.90 2.17 -5.21
CA PRO A 102 -14.65 3.38 -4.90
C PRO A 102 -16.09 3.05 -4.50
N GLY A 103 -16.62 3.73 -3.49
CA GLY A 103 -18.01 3.63 -3.06
C GLY A 103 -18.84 4.86 -3.43
N PRO A 104 -20.09 4.95 -2.94
CA PRO A 104 -20.92 6.13 -3.13
C PRO A 104 -20.31 7.36 -2.43
N GLY A 105 -20.21 8.48 -3.13
CA GLY A 105 -19.57 9.70 -2.60
C GLY A 105 -18.06 9.52 -2.41
N ASP A 106 -17.54 9.91 -1.24
CA ASP A 106 -16.12 9.80 -0.89
C ASP A 106 -15.80 8.52 -0.08
N LEU A 107 -16.66 7.51 -0.21
CA LEU A 107 -16.52 6.25 0.51
C LEU A 107 -15.68 5.24 -0.28
N LEU A 108 -15.13 4.25 0.41
CA LEU A 108 -14.37 3.15 -0.18
C LEU A 108 -14.92 1.82 0.30
N HIS A 109 -15.18 0.90 -0.64
CA HIS A 109 -15.41 -0.49 -0.29
C HIS A 109 -14.09 -1.19 -0.03
N LEU A 110 -13.97 -1.85 1.11
CA LEU A 110 -12.93 -2.81 1.42
C LEU A 110 -13.55 -4.20 1.40
N LEU A 111 -13.07 -5.08 0.51
CA LEU A 111 -13.49 -6.48 0.43
C LEU A 111 -12.32 -7.38 0.85
N TRP A 112 -12.61 -8.51 1.49
CA TRP A 112 -11.62 -9.52 1.85
C TRP A 112 -12.26 -10.88 2.06
N LEU A 113 -11.47 -11.95 1.93
CA LEU A 113 -11.84 -13.28 2.38
C LEU A 113 -11.37 -13.47 3.82
N ASP A 114 -12.18 -14.10 4.67
CA ASP A 114 -11.83 -14.37 6.08
C ASP A 114 -12.52 -15.64 6.57
N ALA A 115 -12.04 -16.23 7.66
CA ALA A 115 -12.69 -17.37 8.30
C ALA A 115 -13.91 -16.92 9.13
N ASP A 116 -15.03 -17.60 8.97
CA ASP A 116 -16.21 -17.44 9.84
C ASP A 116 -16.06 -18.19 11.18
N GLU A 117 -17.10 -18.18 12.00
CA GLU A 117 -17.13 -18.86 13.31
C GLU A 117 -16.90 -20.38 13.22
N ASN A 118 -17.15 -21.00 12.07
CA ASN A 118 -16.93 -22.42 11.80
C ASN A 118 -15.58 -22.69 11.11
N GLY A 119 -14.80 -21.65 10.82
CA GLY A 119 -13.54 -21.74 10.08
C GLY A 119 -13.72 -21.81 8.56
N GLU A 120 -14.94 -21.62 8.04
CA GLU A 120 -15.15 -21.58 6.59
C GLU A 120 -14.72 -20.22 6.04
N GLN A 121 -13.99 -20.21 4.92
CA GLN A 121 -13.58 -18.97 4.29
C GLN A 121 -14.79 -18.30 3.62
N ARG A 122 -15.09 -17.05 3.97
CA ARG A 122 -16.21 -16.26 3.45
C ARG A 122 -15.75 -14.92 2.91
N LEU A 123 -16.52 -14.35 1.99
CA LEU A 123 -16.35 -12.99 1.51
C LEU A 123 -17.04 -11.98 2.43
N TYR A 124 -16.27 -11.03 2.91
CA TYR A 124 -16.72 -9.90 3.70
C TYR A 124 -16.50 -8.58 2.97
N ALA A 125 -17.29 -7.58 3.35
CA ALA A 125 -17.13 -6.20 2.92
C ALA A 125 -17.28 -5.22 4.09
N ALA A 126 -16.60 -4.09 3.98
CA ALA A 126 -16.80 -2.90 4.82
C ALA A 126 -16.79 -1.66 3.94
N LEU A 127 -17.47 -0.61 4.39
CA LEU A 127 -17.48 0.70 3.78
C LEU A 127 -16.67 1.64 4.68
N LEU A 128 -15.63 2.23 4.12
CA LEU A 128 -14.72 3.15 4.77
C LEU A 128 -15.02 4.58 4.35
N SER A 129 -14.92 5.53 5.27
CA SER A 129 -14.86 6.96 4.95
C SER A 129 -13.47 7.37 4.42
N ALA A 130 -13.37 8.59 3.91
CA ALA A 130 -12.09 9.17 3.49
C ALA A 130 -11.05 9.28 4.63
N ASP A 131 -11.49 9.37 5.89
CA ASP A 131 -10.63 9.37 7.09
C ASP A 131 -10.47 7.96 7.71
N LEU A 132 -10.83 6.90 6.97
CA LEU A 132 -10.69 5.50 7.35
C LEU A 132 -11.54 5.09 8.58
N GLN A 133 -12.68 5.74 8.79
CA GLN A 133 -13.72 5.25 9.72
C GLN A 133 -14.53 4.15 9.05
N ILE A 134 -15.06 3.23 9.85
CA ILE A 134 -16.02 2.24 9.36
C ILE A 134 -17.41 2.88 9.34
N GLU A 135 -17.93 3.15 8.15
CA GLU A 135 -19.30 3.61 7.93
C GLU A 135 -20.29 2.44 7.95
N ARG A 136 -19.84 1.26 7.50
CA ARG A 136 -20.62 0.02 7.54
C ARG A 136 -19.70 -1.20 7.54
N GLY A 137 -20.10 -2.24 8.25
CA GLY A 137 -19.45 -3.55 8.22
C GLY A 137 -18.78 -3.91 9.54
N PRO A 138 -18.13 -5.09 9.63
CA PRO A 138 -18.01 -6.08 8.55
C PRO A 138 -19.37 -6.65 8.13
N THR A 139 -19.57 -6.89 6.83
CA THR A 139 -20.80 -7.45 6.26
C THR A 139 -20.44 -8.71 5.50
N LEU A 140 -21.07 -9.83 5.88
CA LEU A 140 -20.94 -11.10 5.15
C LEU A 140 -21.67 -10.99 3.80
N ILE A 141 -20.95 -11.27 2.71
CA ILE A 141 -21.46 -11.20 1.33
C ILE A 141 -21.79 -12.59 0.78
N SER A 142 -20.91 -13.57 1.02
CA SER A 142 -21.09 -14.94 0.52
C SER A 142 -21.94 -15.79 1.47
N ASP A 143 -22.79 -16.65 0.93
CA ASP A 143 -23.65 -17.58 1.69
C ASP A 143 -23.03 -18.97 1.91
N ARG A 144 -21.91 -19.29 1.23
CA ARG A 144 -21.14 -20.55 1.34
C ARG A 144 -19.64 -20.28 1.37
N GLU A 145 -18.85 -21.33 1.61
CA GLU A 145 -17.38 -21.29 1.49
C GLU A 145 -16.97 -20.63 0.16
N THR A 146 -16.06 -19.67 0.21
CA THR A 146 -15.64 -18.83 -0.92
C THR A 146 -14.12 -18.85 -1.05
N LEU A 147 -13.63 -19.28 -2.21
CA LEU A 147 -12.21 -19.46 -2.47
C LEU A 147 -11.61 -18.27 -3.20
N ARG A 148 -12.38 -17.63 -4.08
CA ARG A 148 -11.97 -16.47 -4.87
C ARG A 148 -13.15 -15.56 -5.11
N TYR A 149 -12.87 -14.30 -5.32
CA TYR A 149 -13.84 -13.34 -5.81
C TYR A 149 -13.21 -12.35 -6.77
N THR A 150 -14.05 -11.65 -7.50
CA THR A 150 -13.72 -10.42 -8.20
C THR A 150 -14.88 -9.46 -8.01
N ALA A 151 -14.58 -8.17 -7.99
CA ALA A 151 -15.57 -7.14 -7.77
C ALA A 151 -15.26 -5.93 -8.64
N ASN A 152 -16.32 -5.22 -9.01
CA ASN A 152 -16.25 -3.94 -9.69
C ASN A 152 -17.40 -3.06 -9.17
N VAL A 153 -17.33 -1.77 -9.49
CA VAL A 153 -18.29 -0.77 -9.05
C VAL A 153 -19.11 -0.32 -10.25
N VAL A 154 -20.42 -0.17 -10.06
CA VAL A 154 -21.30 0.44 -11.06
C VAL A 154 -21.41 1.96 -10.82
N GLY A 155 -22.01 2.68 -11.77
CA GLY A 155 -21.98 4.15 -11.82
C GLY A 155 -22.58 4.88 -10.60
N ASP A 156 -23.37 4.20 -9.77
CA ASP A 156 -23.94 4.76 -8.52
C ASP A 156 -23.10 4.45 -7.27
N GLY A 157 -21.94 3.79 -7.42
CA GLY A 157 -21.08 3.37 -6.31
C GLY A 157 -21.44 2.00 -5.73
N SER A 158 -22.45 1.30 -6.27
CA SER A 158 -22.79 -0.05 -5.84
C SER A 158 -21.77 -1.09 -6.31
N LEU A 159 -21.61 -2.18 -5.55
CA LEU A 159 -20.72 -3.28 -5.90
C LEU A 159 -21.41 -4.33 -6.76
N MET A 160 -20.75 -4.72 -7.85
CA MET A 160 -21.00 -5.97 -8.56
C MET A 160 -19.90 -6.96 -8.20
N ILE A 161 -20.29 -8.12 -7.67
CA ILE A 161 -19.37 -9.12 -7.14
C ILE A 161 -19.67 -10.46 -7.80
N ILE A 162 -18.63 -11.15 -8.26
CA ILE A 162 -18.69 -12.56 -8.64
C ILE A 162 -17.71 -13.29 -7.73
N TRP A 163 -18.17 -14.35 -7.09
CA TRP A 163 -17.33 -15.19 -6.25
C TRP A 163 -17.52 -16.66 -6.61
N SER A 164 -16.50 -17.46 -6.33
CA SER A 164 -16.49 -18.89 -6.58
C SER A 164 -16.15 -19.64 -5.30
N GLY A 165 -16.87 -20.72 -5.05
CA GLY A 165 -16.67 -21.58 -3.89
C GLY A 165 -17.76 -22.64 -3.81
N GLY A 166 -17.94 -23.24 -2.64
CA GLY A 166 -18.74 -24.44 -2.43
C GLY A 166 -17.90 -25.59 -1.86
N PRO A 167 -18.48 -26.80 -1.73
CA PRO A 167 -17.77 -27.93 -1.15
C PRO A 167 -16.50 -28.20 -1.93
N LEU A 168 -15.34 -28.23 -1.25
CA LEU A 168 -14.03 -28.53 -1.85
C LEU A 168 -13.97 -29.89 -2.60
N ALA A 169 -15.01 -30.72 -2.50
CA ALA A 169 -15.10 -32.05 -3.08
C ALA A 169 -15.80 -32.14 -4.46
N GLU A 170 -16.32 -31.05 -5.04
CA GLU A 170 -16.92 -31.13 -6.39
C GLU A 170 -15.92 -30.79 -7.52
N PRO A 171 -16.00 -31.47 -8.68
CA PRO A 171 -15.02 -31.27 -9.75
C PRO A 171 -15.16 -29.86 -10.34
N ALA A 172 -14.02 -29.20 -10.53
CA ALA A 172 -13.94 -27.98 -11.34
C ALA A 172 -14.64 -28.23 -12.69
N LEU A 173 -15.78 -27.60 -12.90
CA LEU A 173 -16.47 -27.62 -14.19
C LEU A 173 -15.59 -26.83 -15.16
N TYR A 174 -14.99 -27.55 -16.11
CA TYR A 174 -14.16 -27.02 -17.20
C TYR A 174 -15.02 -26.61 -18.40
#